data_AF-A0A8T0CUJ1-F1
#
_entry.id   AF-A0A8T0CUJ1-F1
#
_cell.length_a   1.000
_cell.length_b   1.000
_cell.length_c   1.000
_cell.angle_alpha   90.00
_cell.angle_beta   90.00
_cell.angle_gamma   90.00
#
_symmetry.space_group_name_H-M   'P 1'
#
loop_
_entity.id
_entity.type
_entity.pdbx_description
1 polymer ?
#
loop_
_entity_poly.entity_id
_entity_poly.type
_entity_poly.pdbx_seq_one_letter_code
_entity_poly.pdbx_strand_id
1 'polypeptide(L)'
;MRSLWAVALLASCLAILGASAQQGGDVSSVVSRDQFNQLLKHRNDPACPARGFYTYDAFIAAARSFPGFGTTGTRDTRYREVAAFLAQTSHETTGGSSDAPDGPYAWGYCFVEERDRSSDYCDRRSGWPCAPGRKYYGRGPIQISQ
;
A
#
# COMPACT_ATOMS: atom_id res chain seq x y z
N MET A 1 -42.67 54.08 29.32
CA MET A 1 -41.49 53.75 30.16
C MET A 1 -40.79 52.59 29.51
N ARG A 2 -39.54 52.81 29.08
CA ARG A 2 -38.73 51.88 28.28
C ARG A 2 -38.16 50.81 29.22
N SER A 3 -38.43 49.54 28.93
CA SER A 3 -37.84 48.43 29.68
C SER A 3 -36.99 47.59 28.74
N LEU A 4 -35.69 47.88 28.79
CA LEU A 4 -34.59 47.12 28.21
C LEU A 4 -34.43 45.80 28.97
N TRP A 5 -34.74 44.68 28.33
CA TRP A 5 -34.23 43.36 28.71
C TRP A 5 -33.91 42.56 27.45
N ALA A 6 -32.84 42.97 26.75
CA ALA A 6 -32.12 42.09 25.85
C ALA A 6 -30.97 41.47 26.68
N VAL A 7 -31.21 40.28 27.24
CA VAL A 7 -30.16 39.52 27.93
C VAL A 7 -30.24 38.06 27.48
N ALA A 8 -29.23 37.69 26.69
CA ALA A 8 -28.59 36.38 26.64
C ALA A 8 -29.51 35.15 26.46
N LEU A 9 -29.90 34.87 25.21
CA LEU A 9 -30.01 33.49 24.77
C LEU A 9 -28.62 33.02 24.36
N LEU A 10 -27.97 32.42 25.36
CA LEU A 10 -26.67 31.80 25.35
C LEU A 10 -26.48 30.85 24.16
N ALA A 11 -25.37 31.09 23.47
CA ALA A 11 -24.65 30.18 22.58
C ALA A 11 -24.80 28.71 22.99
N SER A 12 -25.72 28.01 22.33
CA SER A 12 -25.96 26.57 22.51
C SER A 12 -26.04 25.88 21.15
N CYS A 13 -25.08 26.19 20.26
CA CYS A 13 -24.93 25.47 18.99
C CYS A 13 -23.46 25.28 18.61
N LEU A 14 -22.60 25.08 19.62
CA LEU A 14 -21.16 24.87 19.44
C LEU A 14 -20.69 23.62 20.18
N ALA A 15 -21.32 22.47 19.92
CA ALA A 15 -20.85 21.19 20.49
C ALA A 15 -21.24 19.93 19.69
N ILE A 16 -21.45 20.02 18.36
CA ILE A 16 -21.50 18.81 17.49
C ILE A 16 -20.42 18.84 16.40
N LEU A 17 -19.33 19.59 16.64
CA LEU A 17 -18.05 19.37 15.97
C LEU A 17 -17.07 18.67 16.91
N GLY A 18 -17.61 17.82 17.79
CA GLY A 18 -16.85 16.82 18.50
C GLY A 18 -16.32 15.83 17.48
N ALA A 19 -15.09 16.10 17.04
CA ALA A 19 -14.24 15.23 16.27
C ALA A 19 -14.65 13.77 16.42
N SER A 20 -15.03 13.15 15.31
CA SER A 20 -14.62 11.77 15.09
C SER A 20 -13.11 11.78 15.20
N ALA A 21 -12.60 11.59 16.42
CA ALA A 21 -11.27 11.08 16.65
C ALA A 21 -11.24 9.78 15.86
N GLN A 22 -10.79 9.89 14.61
CA GLN A 22 -10.47 8.78 13.76
C GLN A 22 -9.61 7.88 14.64
N GLN A 23 -10.14 6.74 15.05
CA GLN A 23 -9.36 5.76 15.77
C GLN A 23 -8.10 5.57 14.95
N GLY A 24 -6.95 5.89 15.54
CA GLY A 24 -5.64 5.81 14.91
C GLY A 24 -5.31 4.35 14.64
N GLY A 25 -5.91 3.80 13.61
CA GLY A 25 -5.61 2.47 13.08
C GLY A 25 -4.49 2.56 12.08
N ASP A 26 -3.73 1.47 11.97
CA ASP A 26 -2.79 1.29 10.86
C ASP A 26 -3.56 0.86 9.58
N VAL A 27 -2.81 0.52 8.53
CA VAL A 27 -3.38 0.08 7.25
C VAL A 27 -4.31 -1.14 7.35
N SER A 28 -4.27 -1.91 8.46
CA SER A 28 -5.21 -3.03 8.70
C SER A 28 -6.66 -2.58 8.84
N SER A 29 -6.89 -1.30 9.12
CA SER A 29 -8.24 -0.70 9.11
C SER A 29 -8.78 -0.44 7.69
N VAL A 30 -7.91 -0.46 6.68
CA VAL A 30 -8.24 -0.23 5.27
C VAL A 30 -8.29 -1.54 4.49
N VAL A 31 -7.35 -2.45 4.72
CA VAL A 31 -7.31 -3.74 4.04
C VAL A 31 -7.17 -4.87 5.07
N SER A 32 -8.19 -5.71 5.15
CA SER A 32 -8.16 -6.92 5.98
C SER A 32 -7.27 -7.99 5.35
N ARG A 33 -6.89 -9.00 6.14
CA ARG A 33 -6.16 -10.17 5.62
C ARG A 33 -6.92 -10.86 4.49
N ASP A 34 -8.24 -11.00 4.61
CA ASP A 34 -9.06 -11.65 3.59
C ASP A 34 -9.12 -10.82 2.32
N GLN A 35 -9.24 -9.50 2.43
CA GLN A 35 -9.19 -8.60 1.27
C GLN A 35 -7.81 -8.64 0.60
N PHE A 36 -6.72 -8.63 1.37
CA PHE A 36 -5.37 -8.80 0.83
C PHE A 36 -5.21 -10.13 0.09
N ASN A 37 -5.69 -11.23 0.68
CA ASN A 37 -5.67 -12.54 0.05
C ASN A 37 -6.53 -12.61 -1.21
N GLN A 38 -7.67 -11.93 -1.23
CA GLN A 38 -8.54 -11.87 -2.40
C GLN A 38 -7.96 -11.01 -3.52
N LEU A 39 -7.33 -9.88 -3.20
CA LEU A 39 -6.67 -9.01 -4.18
C LEU A 39 -5.45 -9.71 -4.80
N LEU A 40 -4.70 -10.46 -3.99
CA LEU A 40 -3.48 -11.17 -4.42
C LEU A 40 -3.71 -12.69 -4.47
N LYS A 41 -4.82 -13.07 -5.11
CA LYS A 41 -5.38 -14.44 -5.08
C LYS A 41 -4.39 -15.51 -5.51
N HIS A 42 -3.67 -15.27 -6.61
CA HIS A 42 -2.80 -16.29 -7.22
C HIS A 42 -1.31 -16.14 -6.87
N ARG A 43 -0.93 -15.24 -5.97
CA ARG A 43 0.50 -15.03 -5.61
C ARG A 43 1.20 -16.27 -5.04
N ASN A 44 0.42 -17.21 -4.51
CA ASN A 44 0.90 -18.46 -3.92
C ASN A 44 0.65 -19.68 -4.82
N ASP A 45 0.19 -19.47 -6.06
CA ASP A 45 0.03 -20.52 -7.04
C ASP A 45 1.38 -21.23 -7.28
N PRO A 46 1.41 -22.56 -7.52
CA PRO A 46 2.65 -23.28 -7.83
C PRO A 46 3.45 -22.72 -9.01
N ALA A 47 2.80 -22.03 -9.96
CA ALA A 47 3.45 -21.37 -11.09
C ALA A 47 4.20 -20.09 -10.70
N CYS A 48 3.94 -19.52 -9.52
CA CYS A 48 4.59 -18.30 -9.06
C CYS A 48 5.89 -18.57 -8.30
N PRO A 49 7.05 -18.10 -8.77
CA PRO A 49 8.32 -18.27 -8.07
C PRO A 49 8.34 -17.63 -6.67
N ALA A 50 7.52 -16.58 -6.45
CA ALA A 50 7.40 -15.89 -5.17
C ALA A 50 6.49 -16.60 -4.14
N ARG A 51 5.94 -17.77 -4.45
CA ARG A 51 4.96 -18.44 -3.58
C ARG A 51 5.45 -18.53 -2.13
N GLY A 52 4.61 -18.07 -1.20
CA GLY A 52 4.90 -18.03 0.24
C GLY A 52 5.76 -16.85 0.71
N PHE A 53 6.34 -16.03 -0.18
CA PHE A 53 7.17 -14.89 0.21
C PHE A 53 6.36 -13.70 0.70
N TYR A 54 5.31 -13.33 -0.04
CA TYR A 54 4.49 -12.15 0.25
C TYR A 54 3.34 -12.46 1.21
N THR A 55 3.53 -12.11 2.49
CA THR A 55 2.55 -12.34 3.56
C THR A 55 1.87 -11.04 3.97
N TYR A 56 0.62 -11.14 4.43
CA TYR A 56 -0.10 -10.00 5.00
C TYR A 56 0.62 -9.44 6.23
N ASP A 57 1.20 -10.30 7.06
CA ASP A 57 1.92 -9.87 8.26
C ASP A 57 3.16 -9.04 7.92
N ALA A 58 3.90 -9.41 6.87
CA ALA A 58 5.02 -8.60 6.37
C ALA A 58 4.54 -7.26 5.79
N PHE A 59 3.40 -7.25 5.07
CA PHE A 59 2.80 -6.02 4.56
C PHE A 59 2.40 -5.06 5.70
N ILE A 60 1.72 -5.55 6.74
CA ILE A 60 1.35 -4.73 7.91
C ILE A 60 2.60 -4.26 8.67
N ALA A 61 3.59 -5.14 8.87
CA ALA A 61 4.83 -4.77 9.54
C ALA A 61 5.57 -3.65 8.80
N ALA A 62 5.68 -3.74 7.48
CA ALA A 62 6.30 -2.69 6.65
C ALA A 62 5.49 -1.39 6.68
N ALA A 63 4.15 -1.47 6.54
CA ALA A 63 3.28 -0.30 6.55
C ALA A 63 3.38 0.50 7.86
N ARG A 64 3.61 -0.17 9.00
CA ARG A 64 3.82 0.49 10.30
C ARG A 64 5.07 1.36 10.36
N SER A 65 6.06 1.13 9.49
CA SER A 65 7.23 2.02 9.35
C SER A 65 6.92 3.30 8.57
N PHE A 66 5.76 3.37 7.90
CA PHE A 66 5.30 4.51 7.11
C PHE A 66 3.93 4.98 7.63
N PRO A 67 3.88 5.66 8.79
CA PRO A 67 2.62 5.91 9.50
C PRO A 67 1.59 6.75 8.75
N GLY A 68 1.97 7.42 7.65
CA GLY A 68 1.06 8.14 6.75
C GLY A 68 0.38 7.27 5.67
N PHE A 69 0.94 6.08 5.39
CA PHE A 69 0.44 5.18 4.35
C PHE A 69 -0.87 4.52 4.77
N GLY A 70 -1.94 4.74 4.00
CA GLY A 70 -3.26 4.20 4.26
C GLY A 70 -3.98 4.84 5.46
N THR A 71 -3.43 5.92 6.02
CA THR A 71 -3.97 6.58 7.22
C THR A 71 -4.23 8.07 7.01
N THR A 72 -3.86 8.61 5.85
CA THR A 72 -3.96 10.05 5.53
C THR A 72 -5.26 10.38 4.79
N GLY A 73 -5.91 11.48 5.19
CA GLY A 73 -7.10 12.00 4.52
C GLY A 73 -8.40 11.23 4.85
N THR A 74 -9.38 11.36 3.96
CA THR A 74 -10.70 10.72 4.11
C THR A 74 -10.63 9.21 3.96
N ARG A 75 -11.70 8.51 4.36
CA ARG A 75 -11.83 7.07 4.17
C ARG A 75 -11.58 6.64 2.71
N ASP A 76 -12.19 7.34 1.75
CA ASP A 76 -12.03 7.02 0.33
C ASP A 76 -10.60 7.26 -0.18
N THR A 77 -9.93 8.30 0.31
CA THR A 77 -8.52 8.56 -0.04
C THR A 77 -7.62 7.42 0.44
N ARG A 78 -7.82 6.92 1.66
CA ARG A 78 -7.03 5.80 2.21
C ARG A 78 -7.24 4.51 1.43
N TYR A 79 -8.50 4.17 1.08
CA TYR A 79 -8.76 3.01 0.23
C TYR A 79 -8.11 3.16 -1.15
N ARG A 80 -8.18 4.37 -1.74
CA ARG A 80 -7.58 4.64 -3.04
C ARG A 80 -6.05 4.54 -3.00
N GLU A 81 -5.41 5.04 -1.96
CA GLU A 81 -3.96 4.94 -1.77
C GLU A 81 -3.50 3.47 -1.70
N VAL A 82 -4.14 2.67 -0.84
CA VAL A 82 -3.79 1.24 -0.69
C VAL A 82 -4.07 0.48 -1.99
N ALA A 83 -5.21 0.73 -2.64
CA ALA A 83 -5.53 0.12 -3.92
C ALA A 83 -4.52 0.49 -5.02
N ALA A 84 -4.13 1.77 -5.11
CA ALA A 84 -3.14 2.23 -6.08
C ALA A 84 -1.76 1.60 -5.83
N PHE A 85 -1.31 1.55 -4.58
CA PHE A 85 -0.06 0.89 -4.21
C PHE A 85 -0.07 -0.59 -4.60
N LEU A 86 -1.11 -1.33 -4.22
CA LEU A 86 -1.23 -2.76 -4.53
C LEU A 86 -1.36 -2.99 -6.05
N ALA A 87 -2.03 -2.11 -6.79
CA ALA A 87 -2.16 -2.23 -8.24
C ALA A 87 -0.82 -2.01 -8.96
N GLN A 88 -0.09 -0.95 -8.62
CA GLN A 88 1.22 -0.67 -9.23
C GLN A 88 2.22 -1.79 -8.93
N THR A 89 2.33 -2.19 -7.67
CA THR A 89 3.23 -3.28 -7.27
C THR A 89 2.80 -4.64 -7.82
N SER A 90 1.50 -4.87 -8.02
CA SER A 90 1.00 -6.06 -8.73
C SER A 90 1.42 -6.06 -10.20
N HIS A 91 1.41 -4.90 -10.87
CA HIS A 91 1.88 -4.79 -12.25
C HIS A 91 3.37 -5.15 -12.35
N GLU A 92 4.20 -4.56 -11.49
CA GLU A 92 5.65 -4.83 -11.45
C GLU A 92 6.01 -6.30 -11.21
N THR A 93 5.11 -7.06 -10.57
CA THR A 93 5.36 -8.44 -10.14
C THR A 93 4.39 -9.44 -10.78
N THR A 94 3.71 -9.07 -11.86
CA THR A 94 2.62 -9.87 -12.43
C THR A 94 3.12 -11.16 -13.07
N GLY A 95 2.39 -12.25 -12.81
CA GLY A 95 2.44 -13.49 -13.59
C GLY A 95 1.25 -13.65 -14.54
N GLY A 96 0.37 -12.65 -14.62
CA GLY A 96 -0.89 -12.74 -15.35
C GLY A 96 -0.72 -12.65 -16.86
N SER A 97 -1.50 -13.46 -17.57
CA SER A 97 -1.72 -13.43 -19.01
C SER A 97 -3.19 -13.22 -19.33
N SER A 98 -3.52 -12.96 -20.60
CA SER A 98 -4.91 -12.75 -21.04
C SER A 98 -5.84 -13.95 -20.77
N ASP A 99 -5.28 -15.15 -20.72
CA ASP A 99 -5.96 -16.43 -20.48
C ASP A 99 -5.81 -16.95 -19.04
N ALA A 100 -5.20 -16.16 -18.15
CA ALA A 100 -4.96 -16.58 -16.78
C ALA A 100 -6.28 -16.76 -16.00
N PRO A 101 -6.39 -17.78 -15.12
CA PRO A 101 -7.53 -17.95 -14.24
C PRO A 101 -7.86 -16.68 -13.46
N ASP A 102 -9.15 -16.32 -13.39
CA ASP A 102 -9.65 -15.06 -12.79
C ASP A 102 -9.12 -13.76 -13.46
N GLY A 103 -8.55 -13.86 -14.66
CA GLY A 103 -8.05 -12.74 -15.45
C GLY A 103 -6.64 -12.27 -15.06
N PRO A 104 -5.99 -11.43 -15.89
CA PRO A 104 -4.58 -11.06 -15.72
C PRO A 104 -4.30 -10.28 -14.44
N TYR A 105 -5.31 -9.62 -13.86
CA TYR A 105 -5.14 -8.72 -12.71
C TYR A 105 -5.16 -9.45 -11.36
N ALA A 106 -5.50 -10.74 -11.32
CA ALA A 106 -5.49 -11.56 -10.10
C ALA A 106 -4.11 -12.19 -9.79
N TRP A 107 -3.12 -11.93 -10.65
CA TRP A 107 -1.80 -12.58 -10.68
C TRP A 107 -0.63 -11.65 -10.29
N GLY A 108 -0.93 -10.55 -9.60
CA GLY A 108 0.10 -9.72 -8.97
C GLY A 108 0.90 -10.48 -7.92
N TYR A 109 2.08 -9.99 -7.58
CA TYR A 109 2.97 -10.56 -6.54
C TYR A 109 3.45 -11.98 -6.84
N CYS A 110 3.56 -12.35 -8.12
CA CYS A 110 4.02 -13.66 -8.57
C CYS A 110 5.55 -13.77 -8.60
N PHE A 111 6.25 -12.64 -8.73
CA PHE A 111 7.72 -12.56 -8.77
C PHE A 111 8.29 -11.71 -7.61
N VAL A 112 9.49 -12.07 -7.15
CA VAL A 112 10.28 -11.27 -6.18
C VAL A 112 11.44 -10.58 -6.87
N GLU A 113 12.11 -11.26 -7.78
CA GLU A 113 13.26 -10.74 -8.51
C GLU A 113 12.90 -10.54 -9.99
N GLU A 114 13.59 -9.59 -10.62
CA GLU A 114 13.55 -9.36 -12.05
C GLU A 114 13.81 -10.65 -12.83
N ARG A 115 13.10 -10.82 -13.94
CA ARG A 115 13.20 -12.02 -14.78
C ARG A 115 14.53 -12.07 -15.55
N ASP A 116 14.95 -10.94 -16.10
CA ASP A 116 16.28 -10.78 -16.69
C ASP A 116 17.24 -10.22 -15.63
N ARG A 117 18.38 -10.86 -15.42
CA ARG A 117 19.39 -10.47 -14.41
C ARG A 117 20.78 -10.34 -15.03
N SER A 118 20.82 -10.12 -16.35
CA SER A 118 22.05 -9.97 -17.13
C SER A 118 22.80 -8.69 -16.75
N SER A 119 22.09 -7.59 -16.55
CA SER A 119 22.64 -6.31 -16.06
C SER A 119 22.93 -6.36 -14.55
N ASP A 120 23.99 -5.65 -14.12
CA ASP A 120 24.27 -5.42 -12.70
C ASP A 120 23.53 -4.20 -12.12
N TYR A 121 22.92 -3.36 -12.98
CA TYR A 121 22.27 -2.10 -12.64
C TYR A 121 23.11 -1.20 -11.72
N CYS A 122 24.44 -1.27 -11.86
CA CYS A 122 25.35 -0.45 -11.07
C CYS A 122 25.61 0.89 -11.76
N ASP A 123 24.86 1.93 -11.39
CA ASP A 123 25.20 3.31 -11.78
C ASP A 123 26.36 3.86 -10.93
N ARG A 124 27.55 3.79 -11.52
CA ARG A 124 28.82 4.29 -10.96
C ARG A 124 28.87 5.82 -10.85
N ARG A 125 27.90 6.55 -11.42
CA ARG A 125 27.80 8.02 -11.38
C ARG A 125 26.80 8.52 -10.33
N SER A 126 25.99 7.64 -9.75
CA SER A 126 24.90 7.98 -8.82
C SER A 126 25.36 8.57 -7.48
N GLY A 127 26.65 8.51 -7.16
CA GLY A 127 27.19 8.83 -5.83
C GLY A 127 26.96 7.72 -4.80
N TRP A 128 26.24 6.66 -5.17
CA TRP A 128 26.01 5.47 -4.34
C TRP A 128 26.91 4.32 -4.80
N PRO A 129 28.04 4.06 -4.11
CA PRO A 129 29.03 3.10 -4.59
C PRO A 129 28.47 1.68 -4.60
N CYS A 130 28.74 0.97 -5.70
CA CYS A 130 28.34 -0.42 -5.86
C CYS A 130 29.23 -1.35 -5.05
N ALA A 131 28.61 -2.20 -4.23
CA ALA A 131 29.32 -3.19 -3.45
C ALA A 131 29.90 -4.31 -4.36
N PRO A 132 31.15 -4.73 -4.16
CA PRO A 132 31.77 -5.78 -4.98
C PRO A 132 30.92 -7.06 -5.04
N GLY A 133 30.70 -7.57 -6.24
CA GLY A 133 29.93 -8.80 -6.48
C GLY A 133 28.42 -8.69 -6.26
N ARG A 134 27.88 -7.49 -5.98
CA ARG A 134 26.43 -7.25 -5.86
C ARG A 134 25.84 -6.78 -7.19
N LYS A 135 24.55 -7.06 -7.37
CA LYS A 135 23.74 -6.64 -8.51
C LYS A 135 22.47 -5.97 -8.00
N TYR A 136 22.01 -4.95 -8.72
CA TYR A 136 20.92 -4.06 -8.33
C TYR A 136 19.72 -4.15 -9.28
N TYR A 137 19.52 -5.33 -9.89
CA TYR A 137 18.30 -5.65 -10.64
C TYR A 137 17.05 -5.56 -9.75
N GLY A 138 15.89 -5.49 -10.39
CA GLY A 138 14.59 -5.28 -9.76
C GLY A 138 14.29 -6.29 -8.67
N ARG A 139 13.91 -5.79 -7.49
CA ARG A 139 13.50 -6.65 -6.36
C ARG A 139 12.27 -6.14 -5.62
N GLY A 140 11.52 -7.09 -5.08
CA GLY A 140 10.35 -6.85 -4.24
C GLY A 140 9.16 -6.26 -5.02
N PRO A 141 8.14 -5.75 -4.29
CA PRO A 141 6.88 -5.33 -4.88
C PRO A 141 6.99 -4.22 -5.90
N ILE A 142 7.93 -3.28 -5.74
CA ILE A 142 8.11 -2.13 -6.63
C ILE A 142 9.26 -2.34 -7.63
N GLN A 143 9.81 -3.56 -7.71
CA GLN A 143 10.98 -3.88 -8.54
C GLN A 143 12.10 -2.82 -8.42
N ILE A 144 12.49 -2.50 -7.18
CA ILE A 144 13.50 -1.47 -6.94
C ILE A 144 14.83 -1.85 -7.58
N SER A 145 15.39 -0.92 -8.33
CA SER A 145 16.69 -1.02 -9.02
C SER A 145 17.53 0.21 -8.74
N GLN A 146 18.85 0.10 -8.94
CA GLN A 146 19.78 1.23 -8.86
C GLN A 146 19.99 1.90 -10.22
#